data_AF-A0A1I4Q9W0-F1
#
_entry.id   AF-A0A1I4Q9W0-F1
#
_cell.length_a   1.000
_cell.length_b   1.000
_cell.length_c   1.000
_cell.angle_alpha   90.00
_cell.angle_beta   90.00
_cell.angle_gamma   90.00
#
_symmetry.space_group_name_H-M   'P 1'
#
loop_
_entity.id
_entity.type
_entity.pdbx_description
1 polymer ?
#
loop_
_entity_poly.entity_id
_entity_poly.type
_entity_poly.pdbx_seq_one_letter_code
_entity_poly.pdbx_strand_id
1 'polypeptide(L)'
;MAHWEIELNEFVMDLNKTHAQVMIGGKHRIMRTVSADVHQDSRISYEFISQDELKKFYANDQIQVGEKINGNSTTPIMKNKIIAWSEHKNCRSYRGGVFFAPGKELPLDCYNSWQGFAVEPSEGANIAIVKNHIEQVICAGDSALIEYFYDWLAYTMQHPDRPAGSALVLRGEKGTGKGTIGHFLRRIWGNHAIHISNASHFVGKFNAHLSNICFLFADEAFYSGDK
;
A
#
# COMPACT_ATOMS: atom_id res chain seq x y z
N MET A 1 -4.34 34.44 -14.63
CA MET A 1 -4.42 33.10 -15.27
C MET A 1 -5.72 33.02 -16.02
N ALA A 2 -5.69 32.45 -17.22
CA ALA A 2 -6.90 32.22 -18.01
C ALA A 2 -7.76 31.14 -17.31
N HIS A 3 -9.07 31.12 -17.55
CA HIS A 3 -9.98 30.18 -16.88
C HIS A 3 -9.59 28.72 -17.14
N TRP A 4 -9.22 28.38 -18.38
CA TRP A 4 -8.78 27.04 -18.76
C TRP A 4 -7.49 26.59 -18.04
N GLU A 5 -6.59 27.52 -17.69
CA GLU A 5 -5.37 27.19 -16.94
C GLU A 5 -5.72 26.73 -15.52
N ILE A 6 -6.75 27.32 -14.92
CA ILE A 6 -7.22 26.95 -13.57
C ILE A 6 -7.81 25.54 -13.63
N GLU A 7 -8.73 25.29 -14.57
CA GLU A 7 -9.38 23.97 -14.75
C GLU A 7 -8.34 22.87 -15.02
N LEU A 8 -7.36 23.13 -15.90
CA LEU A 8 -6.28 22.18 -16.17
C LEU A 8 -5.44 21.89 -14.92
N ASN A 9 -5.09 22.91 -14.15
CA ASN A 9 -4.33 22.72 -12.92
C ASN A 9 -5.13 21.92 -11.88
N GLU A 10 -6.41 22.23 -11.69
CA GLU A 10 -7.28 21.49 -10.77
C GLU A 10 -7.39 20.02 -11.16
N PHE A 11 -7.63 19.73 -12.44
CA PHE A 11 -7.66 18.37 -12.95
C PHE A 11 -6.33 17.63 -12.72
N VAL A 12 -5.19 18.28 -12.98
CA VAL A 12 -3.88 17.68 -12.75
C VAL A 12 -3.66 17.34 -11.28
N MET A 13 -4.02 18.26 -10.38
CA MET A 13 -3.87 18.06 -8.94
C MET A 13 -4.79 16.96 -8.42
N ASP A 14 -6.01 16.88 -8.94
CA ASP A 14 -6.94 15.84 -8.58
C ASP A 14 -6.45 14.45 -9.04
N LEU A 15 -6.02 14.33 -10.30
CA LEU A 15 -5.52 13.07 -10.82
C LEU A 15 -4.23 12.62 -10.12
N ASN A 16 -3.36 13.56 -9.73
CA ASN A 16 -2.15 13.29 -8.94
C ASN A 16 -2.41 12.67 -7.55
N LYS A 17 -3.63 12.76 -7.01
CA LYS A 17 -3.98 12.10 -5.73
C LYS A 17 -3.87 10.58 -5.83
N THR A 18 -4.17 10.03 -7.01
CA THR A 18 -4.26 8.58 -7.24
C THR A 18 -3.33 8.08 -8.33
N HIS A 19 -2.79 8.95 -9.19
CA HIS A 19 -1.96 8.56 -10.33
C HIS A 19 -0.56 9.16 -10.30
N ALA A 20 0.39 8.42 -10.87
CA ALA A 20 1.72 8.92 -11.19
C ALA A 20 2.30 8.17 -12.40
N GLN A 21 3.19 8.82 -13.15
CA GLN A 21 3.98 8.17 -14.19
C GLN A 21 5.17 7.47 -13.55
N VAL A 22 5.43 6.21 -13.91
CA VAL A 22 6.50 5.41 -13.31
C VAL A 22 7.24 4.57 -14.34
N MET A 23 8.49 4.22 -14.02
CA MET A 23 9.26 3.21 -14.74
C MET A 23 9.22 1.86 -14.01
N ILE A 24 8.77 0.80 -14.68
CA ILE A 24 8.77 -0.57 -14.14
C ILE A 24 9.29 -1.53 -15.18
N GLY A 25 10.37 -2.25 -14.87
CA GLY A 25 11.00 -3.20 -15.79
C GLY A 25 11.42 -2.55 -17.12
N GLY A 26 11.91 -1.30 -17.06
CA GLY A 26 12.31 -0.52 -18.24
C GLY A 26 11.16 0.02 -19.10
N LYS A 27 9.90 -0.14 -18.66
CA LYS A 27 8.72 0.35 -19.39
C LYS A 27 8.05 1.49 -18.63
N HIS A 28 7.62 2.50 -19.39
CA HIS A 28 6.73 3.54 -18.88
C HIS A 28 5.34 2.96 -18.59
N ARG A 29 4.82 3.27 -17.41
CA ARG A 29 3.49 2.90 -16.94
C ARG A 29 2.88 4.08 -16.19
N ILE A 30 1.56 4.09 -16.10
CA ILE A 30 0.82 4.91 -15.15
C ILE A 30 0.51 4.02 -13.95
N MET A 31 1.07 4.37 -12.80
CA MET A 31 0.68 3.79 -11.52
C MET A 31 -0.62 4.43 -11.08
N ARG A 32 -1.59 3.60 -10.68
CA ARG A 32 -2.86 4.02 -10.08
C ARG A 32 -3.04 3.34 -8.72
N THR A 33 -3.27 4.15 -7.71
CA THR A 33 -3.67 3.69 -6.37
C THR A 33 -5.14 3.27 -6.41
N VAL A 34 -5.42 2.04 -5.99
CA VAL A 34 -6.78 1.49 -5.92
C VAL A 34 -7.08 1.10 -4.47
N SER A 35 -8.12 1.71 -3.90
CA SER A 35 -8.71 1.24 -2.65
C SER A 35 -9.50 -0.04 -2.94
N ALA A 36 -9.02 -1.18 -2.45
CA ALA A 36 -9.77 -2.42 -2.56
C ALA A 36 -10.86 -2.42 -1.48
N ASP A 37 -11.96 -1.69 -1.72
CA ASP A 37 -13.20 -1.82 -0.93
C ASP A 37 -13.91 -3.16 -1.19
N VAL A 38 -13.38 -3.97 -2.11
CA VAL A 38 -13.99 -5.21 -2.61
C VAL A 38 -13.43 -6.47 -1.92
N HIS A 39 -12.26 -6.38 -1.29
CA HIS A 39 -11.69 -7.49 -0.51
C HIS A 39 -11.76 -7.14 0.97
N GLN A 40 -12.03 -8.13 1.84
CA GLN A 40 -12.18 -8.02 3.30
C GLN A 40 -11.04 -7.29 4.05
N ASP A 41 -9.99 -6.87 3.35
CA ASP A 41 -8.78 -6.32 3.91
C ASP A 41 -8.54 -4.82 3.69
N SER A 42 -9.40 -4.09 2.95
CA SER A 42 -9.34 -2.62 2.77
C SER A 42 -7.94 -2.07 2.45
N ARG A 43 -7.13 -2.85 1.72
CA ARG A 43 -5.76 -2.51 1.39
C ARG A 43 -5.69 -1.59 0.18
N ILE A 44 -4.73 -0.68 0.21
CA ILE A 44 -4.29 0.06 -0.96
C ILE A 44 -3.46 -0.90 -1.82
N SER A 45 -3.92 -1.08 -3.04
CA SER A 45 -3.21 -1.81 -4.09
C SER A 45 -2.77 -0.84 -5.20
N TYR A 46 -1.81 -1.28 -6.01
CA TYR A 46 -1.27 -0.50 -7.12
C TYR A 46 -1.51 -1.23 -8.43
N GLU A 47 -2.18 -0.56 -9.36
CA GLU A 47 -2.31 -0.99 -10.74
C GLU A 47 -1.28 -0.26 -11.61
N PHE A 48 -0.76 -0.96 -12.62
CA PHE A 48 0.21 -0.40 -13.57
C PHE A 48 -0.34 -0.54 -14.99
N ILE A 49 -0.84 0.56 -15.52
CA ILE A 49 -1.56 0.61 -16.79
C ILE A 49 -0.66 1.30 -17.83
N SER A 50 -0.74 0.94 -19.12
CA SER A 50 -0.07 1.76 -20.14
C SER A 50 -0.81 3.09 -20.31
N GLN A 51 -0.10 4.13 -20.74
CA GLN A 51 -0.74 5.40 -21.06
C GLN A 51 -1.80 5.26 -22.17
N ASP A 52 -1.53 4.41 -23.17
CA ASP A 52 -2.46 4.17 -24.28
C ASP A 52 -3.79 3.54 -23.82
N GLU A 53 -3.74 2.55 -22.91
CA GLU A 53 -4.96 1.93 -22.38
C GLU A 53 -5.75 2.92 -21.50
N LEU A 54 -5.06 3.70 -20.67
CA LEU A 54 -5.74 4.72 -19.86
C LEU A 54 -6.35 5.81 -20.76
N LYS A 55 -5.63 6.24 -21.80
CA LYS A 55 -6.16 7.20 -22.79
C LYS A 55 -7.43 6.70 -23.46
N LYS A 56 -7.51 5.40 -23.81
CA LYS A 56 -8.73 4.79 -24.37
C LYS A 56 -9.90 4.85 -23.39
N PHE A 57 -9.65 4.60 -22.10
CA PHE A 57 -10.68 4.69 -21.06
C PHE A 57 -11.25 6.12 -20.93
N TYR A 58 -10.39 7.14 -21.06
CA TYR A 58 -10.77 8.56 -21.03
C TYR A 58 -11.01 9.15 -22.44
N ALA A 59 -11.33 8.34 -23.45
CA ALA A 59 -11.36 8.81 -24.85
C ALA A 59 -12.37 9.95 -25.10
N ASN A 60 -13.48 9.97 -24.35
CA ASN A 60 -14.53 10.99 -24.46
C ASN A 60 -14.27 12.24 -23.61
N ASP A 61 -13.19 12.26 -22.82
CA ASP A 61 -12.86 13.34 -21.92
C ASP A 61 -11.72 14.21 -22.48
N GLN A 62 -12.06 15.45 -22.82
CA GLN A 62 -11.11 16.46 -23.27
C GLN A 62 -11.03 17.63 -22.28
N ILE A 63 -9.90 18.35 -22.31
CA ILE A 63 -9.66 19.54 -21.53
C ILE A 63 -8.89 20.56 -22.38
N GLN A 64 -9.16 21.84 -22.17
CA GLN A 64 -8.46 22.92 -22.85
C GLN A 64 -7.05 23.06 -22.27
N VAL A 65 -6.04 23.19 -23.14
CA VAL A 65 -4.61 23.30 -22.76
C VAL A 65 -3.94 24.55 -23.33
N GLY A 66 -4.72 25.41 -23.98
CA GLY A 66 -4.22 26.60 -24.63
C GLY A 66 -5.24 27.22 -25.55
N GLU A 67 -4.80 28.27 -26.21
CA GLU A 67 -5.57 29.02 -27.19
C GLU A 67 -4.71 29.27 -28.42
N LYS A 68 -5.32 29.17 -29.59
CA LYS A 68 -4.69 29.52 -30.86
C LYS A 68 -5.36 30.78 -31.38
N ILE A 69 -4.57 31.82 -31.63
CA ILE A 69 -5.05 33.07 -32.23
C ILE A 69 -4.86 32.96 -33.74
N ASN A 70 -5.95 33.08 -34.49
CA ASN A 70 -5.96 33.17 -35.95
C ASN A 70 -6.64 34.50 -36.34
N GLY A 71 -5.85 35.53 -36.62
CA GLY A 71 -6.37 36.88 -36.88
C GLY A 71 -7.13 37.42 -35.67
N ASN A 72 -8.41 37.75 -35.84
CA ASN A 72 -9.29 38.25 -34.77
C ASN A 72 -10.04 37.12 -34.02
N SER A 73 -9.78 35.85 -34.32
CA SER A 73 -10.46 34.71 -33.70
C SER A 73 -9.52 33.92 -32.80
N THR A 74 -9.98 33.65 -31.58
CA THR A 74 -9.30 32.77 -30.62
C THR A 74 -10.03 31.44 -30.58
N THR A 75 -9.33 30.34 -30.87
CA THR A 75 -9.88 28.97 -30.82
C THR A 75 -9.21 28.18 -29.70
N PRO A 76 -9.97 27.43 -28.88
CA PRO A 76 -9.41 26.61 -27.81
C PRO A 76 -8.63 25.43 -28.38
N ILE A 77 -7.48 25.11 -27.76
CA ILE A 77 -6.71 23.90 -28.05
C ILE A 77 -7.15 22.83 -27.06
N MET A 78 -7.85 21.81 -27.54
CA MET A 78 -8.32 20.70 -26.71
C MET A 78 -7.35 19.51 -26.77
N LYS A 79 -7.14 18.84 -25.64
CA LYS A 79 -6.42 17.56 -25.57
C LYS A 79 -7.21 16.55 -24.74
N ASN A 80 -6.95 15.27 -24.99
CA ASN A 80 -7.39 14.21 -24.07
C ASN A 80 -6.83 14.48 -22.67
N LYS A 81 -7.64 14.28 -21.64
CA LYS A 81 -7.27 14.56 -20.25
C LYS A 81 -6.00 13.83 -19.78
N ILE A 82 -5.82 12.56 -20.13
CA ILE A 82 -4.63 11.79 -19.72
C ILE A 82 -3.36 12.32 -20.39
N ILE A 83 -3.44 12.69 -21.67
CA ILE A 83 -2.31 13.33 -22.38
C ILE A 83 -2.00 14.69 -21.74
N ALA A 84 -3.01 15.53 -21.56
CA ALA A 84 -2.86 16.84 -20.93
C ALA A 84 -2.21 16.74 -19.54
N TRP A 85 -2.64 15.77 -18.71
CA TRP A 85 -2.02 15.50 -17.42
C TRP A 85 -0.58 15.02 -17.54
N SER A 86 -0.30 14.04 -18.38
CA SER A 86 1.04 13.43 -18.49
C SER A 86 2.12 14.39 -19.00
N GLU A 87 1.74 15.40 -19.79
CA GLU A 87 2.63 16.44 -20.31
C GLU A 87 2.70 17.66 -19.39
N HIS A 88 1.86 17.73 -18.34
CA HIS A 88 1.81 18.87 -17.45
C HIS A 88 3.02 18.90 -16.51
N LYS A 89 3.58 20.09 -16.26
CA LYS A 89 4.76 20.28 -15.39
C LYS A 89 4.60 19.78 -13.95
N ASN A 90 3.35 19.77 -13.46
CA ASN A 90 3.02 19.31 -12.11
C ASN A 90 2.63 17.83 -12.06
N CYS A 91 2.74 17.09 -13.16
CA CYS A 91 2.46 15.66 -13.17
C CYS A 91 3.46 14.93 -12.24
N ARG A 92 2.94 14.05 -11.38
CA ARG A 92 3.81 13.19 -10.56
C ARG A 92 4.50 12.17 -11.47
N SER A 93 5.83 12.15 -11.45
CA SER A 93 6.61 11.19 -12.20
C SER A 93 7.80 10.66 -11.40
N TYR A 94 8.06 9.36 -11.52
CA TYR A 94 9.12 8.62 -10.84
C TYR A 94 9.86 7.76 -11.87
N ARG A 95 10.89 8.33 -12.49
CA ARG A 95 11.72 7.71 -13.54
C ARG A 95 12.73 6.70 -12.98
N GLY A 96 13.12 6.87 -11.71
CA GLY A 96 13.96 5.92 -10.98
C GLY A 96 13.23 4.60 -10.70
N GLY A 97 11.90 4.64 -10.68
CA GLY A 97 11.02 3.48 -10.63
C GLY A 97 10.25 3.32 -9.31
N VAL A 98 9.58 2.19 -9.16
CA VAL A 98 8.79 1.85 -7.97
C VAL A 98 9.51 0.76 -7.18
N PHE A 99 9.74 1.00 -5.89
CA PHE A 99 10.40 0.06 -4.99
C PHE A 99 9.62 -0.10 -3.70
N PHE A 100 9.65 -1.30 -3.13
CA PHE A 100 9.23 -1.52 -1.77
C PHE A 100 10.45 -1.45 -0.86
N ALA A 101 10.59 -0.34 -0.11
CA ALA A 101 11.73 -0.12 0.77
C ALA A 101 11.27 0.35 2.16
N PRO A 102 10.78 -0.57 3.02
CA PRO A 102 10.30 -0.22 4.35
C PRO A 102 11.34 0.52 5.19
N GLY A 103 10.92 1.59 5.88
CA GLY A 103 11.79 2.37 6.77
C GLY A 103 12.99 3.05 6.09
N LYS A 104 13.04 3.10 4.75
CA LYS A 104 14.13 3.70 3.98
C LYS A 104 13.62 4.88 3.16
N GLU A 105 14.44 5.93 3.13
CA GLU A 105 14.28 7.02 2.18
C GLU A 105 14.85 6.60 0.82
N LEU A 106 14.13 6.93 -0.24
CA LEU A 106 14.58 6.74 -1.62
C LEU A 106 14.88 8.09 -2.25
N PRO A 107 15.68 8.13 -3.33
CA PRO A 107 15.82 9.33 -4.14
C PRO A 107 14.44 9.87 -4.57
N LEU A 108 14.30 11.20 -4.71
CA LEU A 108 13.03 11.85 -5.07
C LEU A 108 12.37 11.31 -6.35
N ASP A 109 13.18 10.78 -7.26
CA ASP A 109 12.77 10.19 -8.54
C ASP A 109 12.29 8.72 -8.43
N CYS A 110 12.33 8.14 -7.23
CA CYS A 110 11.84 6.80 -6.94
C CYS A 110 10.57 6.88 -6.09
N TYR A 111 9.59 6.05 -6.39
CA TYR A 111 8.41 5.89 -5.55
C TYR A 111 8.63 4.75 -4.56
N ASN A 112 8.52 5.04 -3.26
CA ASN A 112 8.50 4.02 -2.22
C ASN A 112 7.05 3.56 -1.99
N SER A 113 6.76 2.27 -2.23
CA SER A 113 5.45 1.68 -1.96
C SER A 113 5.22 1.37 -0.47
N TRP A 114 6.23 1.53 0.39
CA TRP A 114 6.05 1.56 1.84
C TRP A 114 5.37 2.87 2.27
N GLN A 115 4.21 2.78 2.91
CA GLN A 115 3.41 3.93 3.35
C GLN A 115 3.46 4.14 4.88
N GLY A 116 4.33 3.40 5.58
CA GLY A 116 4.40 3.45 7.04
C GLY A 116 3.43 2.48 7.73
N PHE A 117 3.43 2.54 9.06
CA PHE A 117 2.43 1.85 9.88
C PHE A 117 1.09 2.57 9.80
N ALA A 118 -0.01 1.86 10.10
CA ALA A 118 -1.34 2.48 10.13
C ALA A 118 -1.62 3.27 11.42
N VAL A 119 -0.70 3.24 12.38
CA VAL A 119 -0.77 3.95 13.64
C VAL A 119 0.54 4.68 13.90
N GLU A 120 0.44 5.86 14.50
CA GLU A 120 1.59 6.61 14.98
C GLU A 120 1.86 6.28 16.46
N PRO A 121 3.13 6.21 16.89
CA PRO A 121 3.47 6.07 18.30
C PRO A 121 2.89 7.22 19.13
N SER A 122 2.26 6.91 20.26
CA SER A 122 1.74 7.90 21.20
C SER A 122 2.31 7.65 22.58
N GLU A 123 3.00 8.65 23.12
CA GLU A 123 3.36 8.65 24.54
C GLU A 123 2.10 8.59 25.39
N GLY A 124 2.13 7.81 26.48
CA GLY A 124 0.99 7.66 27.39
C GLY A 124 -0.16 6.80 26.87
N ALA A 125 -0.02 6.10 25.73
CA ALA A 125 -1.03 5.16 25.26
C ALA A 125 -1.31 4.08 26.32
N ASN A 126 -2.59 3.86 26.63
CA ASN A 126 -2.98 2.80 27.56
C ASN A 126 -2.88 1.43 26.88
N ILE A 127 -1.82 0.70 27.20
CA ILE A 127 -1.56 -0.65 26.67
C ILE A 127 -1.97 -1.77 27.64
N ALA A 128 -2.60 -1.46 28.79
CA ALA A 128 -2.82 -2.44 29.85
C ALA A 128 -3.61 -3.68 29.38
N ILE A 129 -4.61 -3.48 28.52
CA ILE A 129 -5.46 -4.55 28.00
C ILE A 129 -4.65 -5.49 27.10
N VAL A 130 -3.91 -4.93 26.12
CA VAL A 130 -3.12 -5.75 25.19
C VAL A 130 -1.93 -6.39 25.91
N LYS A 131 -1.29 -5.68 26.84
CA LYS A 131 -0.22 -6.20 27.70
C LYS A 131 -0.70 -7.41 28.49
N ASN A 132 -1.85 -7.31 29.16
CA ASN A 132 -2.43 -8.44 29.89
C ASN A 132 -2.75 -9.62 28.96
N HIS A 133 -3.29 -9.35 27.77
CA HIS A 133 -3.57 -10.40 26.78
C HIS A 133 -2.29 -11.12 26.35
N ILE A 134 -1.22 -10.39 26.03
CA ILE A 134 0.07 -10.97 25.66
C ILE A 134 0.64 -11.80 26.82
N GLU A 135 0.72 -11.21 28.01
CA GLU A 135 1.44 -11.82 29.13
C GLU A 135 0.68 -12.99 29.74
N GLN A 136 -0.62 -12.84 29.97
CA GLN A 136 -1.40 -13.83 30.72
C GLN A 136 -2.12 -14.82 29.80
N VAL A 137 -2.54 -14.41 28.60
CA VAL A 137 -3.31 -15.27 27.70
C VAL A 137 -2.42 -15.95 26.67
N ILE A 138 -1.53 -15.19 26.00
CA ILE A 138 -0.68 -15.75 24.94
C ILE A 138 0.52 -16.49 25.52
N CYS A 139 1.20 -15.89 26.51
CA CYS A 139 2.41 -16.45 27.11
C CYS A 139 2.14 -17.22 28.41
N ALA A 140 0.90 -17.24 28.90
CA ALA A 140 0.50 -17.95 30.13
C ALA A 140 1.34 -17.61 31.38
N GLY A 141 1.85 -16.37 31.47
CA GLY A 141 2.71 -15.92 32.57
C GLY A 141 4.17 -16.41 32.49
N ASP A 142 4.55 -17.15 31.45
CA ASP A 142 5.93 -17.59 31.25
C ASP A 142 6.82 -16.39 30.86
N SER A 143 7.74 -16.01 31.75
CA SER A 143 8.59 -14.84 31.58
C SER A 143 9.47 -14.91 30.34
N ALA A 144 9.97 -16.10 29.97
CA ALA A 144 10.85 -16.26 28.82
C ALA A 144 10.07 -16.11 27.51
N LEU A 145 8.84 -16.64 27.45
CA LEU A 145 7.95 -16.43 26.30
C LEU A 145 7.51 -14.97 26.17
N ILE A 146 7.22 -14.31 27.30
CA ILE A 146 6.88 -12.88 27.32
C ILE A 146 8.01 -12.04 26.75
N GLU A 147 9.23 -12.24 27.25
CA GLU A 147 10.43 -11.53 26.77
C GLU A 147 10.63 -11.77 25.28
N TYR A 148 10.61 -13.04 24.84
CA TYR A 148 10.76 -13.37 23.42
C TYR A 148 9.68 -12.74 22.54
N PHE A 149 8.42 -12.72 22.99
CA PHE A 149 7.32 -12.14 22.24
C PHE A 149 7.52 -10.63 22.03
N TYR A 150 7.93 -9.91 23.07
CA TYR A 150 8.21 -8.48 22.97
C TYR A 150 9.45 -8.19 22.13
N ASP A 151 10.52 -8.96 22.28
CA ASP A 151 11.72 -8.81 21.46
C ASP A 151 11.42 -9.06 19.97
N TRP A 152 10.61 -10.08 19.68
CA TRP A 152 10.17 -10.37 18.32
C TRP A 152 9.33 -9.22 17.72
N LEU A 153 8.39 -8.67 18.51
CA LEU A 153 7.61 -7.51 18.08
C LEU A 153 8.47 -6.26 17.88
N ALA A 154 9.36 -5.95 18.82
CA ALA A 154 10.26 -4.81 18.73
C ALA A 154 11.15 -4.93 17.50
N TYR A 155 11.76 -6.10 17.29
CA TYR A 155 12.63 -6.35 16.14
C TYR A 155 11.88 -6.18 14.82
N THR A 156 10.71 -6.79 14.66
CA THR A 156 9.93 -6.70 13.41
C THR A 156 9.54 -5.27 13.09
N MET A 157 9.09 -4.49 14.07
CA MET A 157 8.67 -3.11 13.86
C MET A 157 9.85 -2.15 13.64
N GLN A 158 10.98 -2.37 14.30
CA GLN A 158 12.20 -1.55 14.13
C GLN A 158 12.96 -1.88 12.83
N HIS A 159 12.76 -3.08 12.28
CA HIS A 159 13.43 -3.55 11.08
C HIS A 159 12.44 -4.12 10.04
N PRO A 160 11.48 -3.31 9.55
CA PRO A 160 10.47 -3.77 8.61
C PRO A 160 11.03 -4.11 7.21
N ASP A 161 12.29 -3.75 6.94
CA ASP A 161 12.98 -3.97 5.67
C ASP A 161 13.57 -5.38 5.52
N ARG A 162 13.50 -6.19 6.59
CA ARG A 162 14.05 -7.54 6.60
C ARG A 162 13.13 -8.51 7.36
N PRO A 163 13.10 -9.80 6.97
CA PRO A 163 12.37 -10.81 7.73
C PRO A 163 12.93 -10.94 9.15
N ALA A 164 12.05 -11.25 10.11
CA ALA A 164 12.45 -11.54 11.49
C ALA A 164 13.41 -12.75 11.62
N GLY A 165 13.39 -13.65 10.64
CA GLY A 165 14.13 -14.92 10.68
C GLY A 165 13.46 -16.01 11.51
N SER A 166 12.37 -15.68 12.22
CA SER A 166 11.51 -16.62 12.94
C SER A 166 10.03 -16.26 12.80
N ALA A 167 9.14 -17.17 13.18
CA ALA A 167 7.70 -16.96 13.22
C ALA A 167 7.14 -17.39 14.58
N LEU A 168 6.19 -16.61 15.11
CA LEU A 168 5.45 -16.97 16.31
C LEU A 168 4.34 -17.96 15.96
N VAL A 169 4.36 -19.13 16.60
CA VAL A 169 3.35 -20.18 16.43
C VAL A 169 2.54 -20.30 17.70
N LEU A 170 1.28 -19.85 17.65
CA LEU A 170 0.37 -19.91 18.77
C LEU A 170 -0.47 -21.19 18.71
N ARG A 171 -0.37 -22.05 19.72
CA ARG A 171 -1.15 -23.29 19.85
C ARG A 171 -2.05 -23.23 21.07
N GLY A 172 -3.27 -23.73 20.93
CA GLY A 172 -4.25 -23.76 22.01
C GLY A 172 -5.66 -23.96 21.47
N GLU A 173 -6.62 -24.16 22.37
CA GLU A 173 -8.01 -24.43 22.02
C GLU A 173 -8.67 -23.28 21.24
N LYS A 174 -9.75 -23.58 20.52
CA LYS A 174 -10.52 -22.54 19.82
C LYS A 174 -11.09 -21.56 20.85
N GLY A 175 -11.07 -20.26 20.53
CA GLY A 175 -11.60 -19.22 21.42
C GLY A 175 -10.63 -18.71 22.49
N THR A 176 -9.38 -19.18 22.53
CA THR A 176 -8.37 -18.70 23.51
C THR A 176 -7.73 -17.36 23.15
N GLY A 177 -8.27 -16.61 22.18
CA GLY A 177 -7.80 -15.26 21.83
C GLY A 177 -6.53 -15.19 20.96
N LYS A 178 -6.12 -16.30 20.33
CA LYS A 178 -4.99 -16.32 19.36
C LYS A 178 -5.23 -15.41 18.15
N GLY A 179 -6.43 -15.47 17.56
CA GLY A 179 -6.80 -14.59 16.45
C GLY A 179 -6.83 -13.11 16.85
N THR A 180 -7.21 -12.81 18.09
CA THR A 180 -7.28 -11.44 18.60
C THR A 180 -5.93 -10.72 18.51
N ILE A 181 -4.84 -11.38 18.93
CA ILE A 181 -3.51 -10.77 18.85
C ILE A 181 -3.03 -10.63 17.40
N GLY A 182 -3.32 -11.61 16.53
CA GLY A 182 -3.01 -11.53 15.10
C GLY A 182 -3.72 -10.36 14.41
N HIS A 183 -5.01 -10.17 14.67
CA HIS A 183 -5.78 -9.03 14.15
C HIS A 183 -5.32 -7.69 14.73
N PHE A 184 -4.97 -7.64 16.02
CA PHE A 184 -4.41 -6.44 16.64
C PHE A 184 -3.12 -6.00 15.94
N LEU A 185 -2.16 -6.91 15.78
CA LEU A 185 -0.90 -6.62 15.09
C LEU A 185 -1.13 -6.23 13.64
N ARG A 186 -2.01 -6.95 12.93
CA ARG A 186 -2.39 -6.59 11.55
C ARG A 186 -2.87 -5.14 11.44
N ARG A 187 -3.63 -4.63 12.41
CA ARG A 187 -4.10 -3.24 12.40
C ARG A 187 -2.97 -2.23 12.56
N ILE A 188 -1.92 -2.56 13.31
CA ILE A 188 -0.71 -1.74 13.43
C ILE A 188 0.03 -1.69 12.10
N TRP A 189 0.25 -2.85 11.49
CA TRP A 189 0.93 -2.98 10.20
C TRP A 189 0.14 -2.45 9.00
N GLY A 190 -1.18 -2.33 9.14
CA GLY A 190 -2.05 -1.67 8.16
C GLY A 190 -1.96 -2.29 6.77
N ASN A 191 -1.61 -1.46 5.79
CA ASN A 191 -1.52 -1.87 4.39
C ASN A 191 -0.44 -2.93 4.11
N HIS A 192 0.52 -3.07 5.03
CA HIS A 192 1.66 -3.98 4.95
C HIS A 192 1.43 -5.29 5.73
N ALA A 193 0.18 -5.57 6.11
CA ALA A 193 -0.22 -6.85 6.67
C ALA A 193 -1.32 -7.55 5.87
N ILE A 194 -1.27 -8.89 5.88
CA ILE A 194 -2.30 -9.74 5.29
C ILE A 194 -2.77 -10.80 6.29
N HIS A 195 -4.06 -11.10 6.25
CA HIS A 195 -4.63 -12.25 6.94
C HIS A 195 -4.92 -13.37 5.94
N ILE A 196 -4.48 -14.58 6.25
CA ILE A 196 -4.67 -15.76 5.41
C ILE A 196 -5.38 -16.83 6.24
N SER A 197 -6.54 -17.28 5.76
CA SER A 197 -7.33 -18.36 6.37
C SER A 197 -7.21 -19.70 5.63
N ASN A 198 -6.60 -19.72 4.44
CA ASN A 198 -6.41 -20.94 3.65
C ASN A 198 -5.06 -20.90 2.90
N ALA A 199 -4.19 -21.89 3.14
CA ALA A 199 -2.86 -21.96 2.54
C ALA A 199 -2.86 -21.97 1.01
N SER A 200 -3.93 -22.42 0.34
CA SER A 200 -4.00 -22.39 -1.13
C SER A 200 -3.92 -20.98 -1.73
N HIS A 201 -4.27 -19.94 -0.95
CA HIS A 201 -4.08 -18.54 -1.34
C HIS A 201 -2.60 -18.11 -1.32
N PHE A 202 -1.73 -18.86 -0.65
CA PHE A 202 -0.30 -18.57 -0.49
C PHE A 202 0.59 -19.28 -1.52
N VAL A 203 0.24 -20.50 -1.95
CA VAL A 203 1.10 -21.35 -2.82
C VAL A 203 0.91 -21.09 -4.34
N GLY A 204 0.03 -20.16 -4.74
CA GLY A 204 -0.25 -19.84 -6.15
C GLY A 204 0.75 -18.88 -6.82
N LYS A 205 0.66 -18.74 -8.16
CA LYS A 205 1.47 -17.81 -9.01
C LYS A 205 1.29 -16.30 -8.71
N PHE A 206 0.64 -15.93 -7.62
CA PHE A 206 0.25 -14.56 -7.31
C PHE A 206 1.27 -13.86 -6.39
N ASN A 207 2.57 -13.86 -6.70
CA ASN A 207 3.56 -13.16 -5.88
C ASN A 207 3.34 -11.62 -5.78
N ALA A 208 2.50 -11.04 -6.64
CA ALA A 208 2.24 -9.60 -6.67
C ALA A 208 1.50 -9.07 -5.43
N HIS A 209 0.62 -9.83 -4.78
CA HIS A 209 -0.12 -9.35 -3.60
C HIS A 209 0.73 -9.36 -2.31
N LEU A 210 1.84 -10.12 -2.31
CA LEU A 210 2.82 -10.21 -1.23
C LEU A 210 3.95 -9.19 -1.35
N SER A 211 4.12 -8.53 -2.51
CA SER A 211 5.30 -7.71 -2.78
C SER A 211 5.49 -6.52 -1.84
N ASN A 212 4.42 -6.10 -1.15
CA ASN A 212 4.41 -4.99 -0.19
C ASN A 212 4.00 -5.44 1.23
N ILE A 213 4.21 -6.72 1.59
CA ILE A 213 3.83 -7.28 2.91
C ILE A 213 5.05 -7.45 3.81
N CYS A 214 4.92 -6.96 5.05
CA CYS A 214 5.91 -7.16 6.13
C CYS A 214 5.38 -8.10 7.23
N PHE A 215 4.06 -8.19 7.42
CA PHE A 215 3.45 -9.04 8.45
C PHE A 215 2.36 -9.93 7.85
N LEU A 216 2.44 -11.23 8.13
CA LEU A 216 1.48 -12.22 7.67
C LEU A 216 0.89 -12.92 8.88
N PHE A 217 -0.43 -12.83 9.02
CA PHE A 217 -1.17 -13.58 10.02
C PHE A 217 -1.88 -14.75 9.33
N ALA A 218 -1.43 -15.97 9.63
CA ALA A 218 -2.03 -17.20 9.14
C ALA A 218 -2.90 -17.82 10.25
N ASP A 219 -4.22 -17.72 10.11
CA ASP A 219 -5.16 -18.37 11.03
C ASP A 219 -5.71 -19.64 10.39
N GLU A 220 -5.53 -20.78 11.03
CA GLU A 220 -5.97 -22.10 10.53
C GLU A 220 -5.41 -22.52 9.14
N ALA A 221 -4.58 -21.69 8.49
CA ALA A 221 -4.13 -21.88 7.11
C ALA A 221 -3.29 -23.15 6.91
N PHE A 222 -2.59 -23.61 7.94
CA PHE A 222 -1.72 -24.79 7.92
C PHE A 222 -2.30 -25.99 8.68
N TYR A 223 -3.62 -26.04 8.91
CA TYR A 223 -4.26 -27.25 9.45
C TYR A 223 -4.28 -28.36 8.38
N SER A 224 -3.10 -28.90 8.09
CA SER A 224 -2.89 -30.18 7.44
C SER A 224 -2.75 -31.19 8.56
N GLY A 225 -3.72 -32.11 8.64
CA GLY A 225 -3.57 -33.33 9.41
C GLY A 225 -2.56 -34.24 8.75
N ASP A 226 -1.30 -33.82 8.67
CA ASP A 226 -0.20 -34.67 8.25
C ASP A 226 0.16 -35.59 9.42
N LYS A 227 -0.44 -36.78 9.37
CA LYS A 227 0.14 -38.01 9.90
C LYS A 227 1.04 -38.63 8.83
#